data_AF-A0A7C2VQX2-F1
#
_entry.id   AF-A0A7C2VQX2-F1
#
_cell.length_a   1.000
_cell.length_b   1.000
_cell.length_c   1.000
_cell.angle_alpha   90.00
_cell.angle_beta   90.00
_cell.angle_gamma   90.00
#
_symmetry.space_group_name_H-M   'P 1'
#
loop_
_entity.id
_entity.type
_entity.pdbx_description
1 polymer ?
#
loop_
_entity_poly.entity_id
_entity_poly.type
_entity_poly.pdbx_seq_one_letter_code
_entity_poly.pdbx_strand_id
1 'polypeptide(L)'
;MKVDDTALTRPYGYHVRRFERDNDLAAVADIYEVYNSSRPLTCVRSHEYWRRHFWWIRRETEDGFYVAEHNDRIVGYIRNGPSATLEIGYLPEHEGAAVALFEATMRLMAKRRHEQITVTIPSDDPLVKIIKERFQTEEEIYETTLVRLINLPQLLKKLSRHMSLKLAERGYKGEVKLGFRIGGHEGGLIVEGCRVKALDHPPEDGELIQTNQSEFMKLITNCDFEPQIEISQRALEIFKLASPDRKPIFWPIDVV
;
A
#
# COMPACT_ATOMS: atom_id res chain seq x y z
N MET A 1 -14.42 -2.38 -14.08
CA MET A 1 -15.31 -3.44 -13.53
C MET A 1 -16.75 -3.08 -13.82
N LYS A 2 -17.61 -4.04 -14.22
CA LYS A 2 -19.05 -3.79 -14.41
C LYS A 2 -19.78 -3.63 -13.07
N VAL A 3 -20.71 -2.70 -13.00
CA VAL A 3 -21.54 -2.46 -11.81
C VAL A 3 -22.62 -3.52 -11.70
N ASP A 4 -22.69 -4.17 -10.54
CA ASP A 4 -23.74 -5.11 -10.16
C ASP A 4 -23.99 -4.97 -8.65
N ASP A 5 -25.12 -4.38 -8.26
CA ASP A 5 -25.46 -4.15 -6.86
C ASP A 5 -26.12 -5.36 -6.18
N THR A 6 -26.23 -6.47 -6.89
CA THR A 6 -26.75 -7.77 -6.39
C THR A 6 -25.66 -8.82 -6.23
N ALA A 7 -24.48 -8.60 -6.82
CA ALA A 7 -23.35 -9.54 -6.80
C ALA A 7 -22.73 -9.77 -5.40
N LEU A 8 -22.99 -8.88 -4.45
CA LEU A 8 -22.47 -8.96 -3.09
C LEU A 8 -23.60 -9.02 -2.06
N THR A 9 -23.42 -9.89 -1.08
CA THR A 9 -24.21 -9.93 0.14
C THR A 9 -23.41 -9.33 1.28
N ARG A 10 -24.02 -8.42 2.03
CA ARG A 10 -23.36 -7.78 3.17
C ARG A 10 -22.99 -8.84 4.23
N PRO A 11 -21.73 -8.89 4.70
CA PRO A 11 -21.37 -9.71 5.83
C PRO A 11 -22.18 -9.34 7.08
N TYR A 12 -22.54 -10.34 7.88
CA TYR A 12 -23.29 -10.11 9.12
C TYR A 12 -22.50 -9.23 10.10
N GLY A 13 -23.19 -8.33 10.81
CA GLY A 13 -22.61 -7.52 11.87
C GLY A 13 -21.95 -6.20 11.44
N TYR A 14 -21.91 -5.87 10.16
CA TYR A 14 -21.39 -4.56 9.70
C TYR A 14 -22.54 -3.62 9.31
N HIS A 15 -22.57 -2.42 9.89
CA HIS A 15 -23.49 -1.36 9.50
C HIS A 15 -22.75 -0.29 8.69
N VAL A 16 -23.10 -0.14 7.41
CA VAL A 16 -22.53 0.92 6.56
C VAL A 16 -23.48 2.10 6.49
N ARG A 17 -22.95 3.28 6.81
CA ARG A 17 -23.66 4.56 6.73
C ARG A 17 -22.79 5.64 6.10
N ARG A 18 -23.40 6.78 5.77
CA ARG A 18 -22.65 7.94 5.28
C ARG A 18 -21.74 8.45 6.39
N PHE A 19 -20.56 8.91 5.95
CA PHE A 19 -19.59 9.58 6.79
C PHE A 19 -20.15 10.90 7.33
N GLU A 20 -19.94 11.15 8.62
CA GLU A 20 -20.27 12.40 9.31
C GLU A 20 -18.97 13.08 9.77
N ARG A 21 -18.66 14.23 9.18
CA ARG A 21 -17.35 14.90 9.35
C ARG A 21 -16.96 15.11 10.80
N ASP A 22 -17.86 15.68 11.60
CA ASP A 22 -17.52 16.11 12.96
C ASP A 22 -17.36 14.93 13.93
N ASN A 23 -17.98 13.78 13.61
CA ASN A 23 -18.02 12.60 14.47
C ASN A 23 -17.01 11.52 14.05
N ASP A 24 -16.79 11.35 12.74
CA ASP A 24 -16.09 10.17 12.22
C ASP A 24 -14.65 10.46 11.76
N LEU A 25 -14.28 11.72 11.51
CA LEU A 25 -13.02 12.06 10.85
C LEU A 25 -11.79 11.56 11.60
N ALA A 26 -11.81 11.63 12.94
CA ALA A 26 -10.72 11.14 13.76
C ALA A 26 -10.54 9.62 13.58
N ALA A 27 -11.63 8.86 13.62
CA ALA A 27 -11.58 7.41 13.43
C ALA A 27 -11.09 7.03 12.01
N VAL A 28 -11.53 7.76 10.99
CA VAL A 28 -11.04 7.57 9.61
C VAL A 28 -9.54 7.80 9.51
N ALA A 29 -9.03 8.88 10.10
CA ALA A 29 -7.60 9.19 10.08
C ALA A 29 -6.78 8.08 10.77
N ASP A 30 -7.26 7.57 11.90
CA ASP A 30 -6.61 6.48 12.62
C ASP A 30 -6.66 5.16 11.83
N ILE A 31 -7.79 4.86 11.16
CA ILE A 31 -7.90 3.69 10.27
C ILE A 31 -6.91 3.80 9.11
N TYR A 32 -6.79 4.97 8.48
CA TYR A 32 -5.82 5.18 7.40
C TYR A 32 -4.40 4.88 7.88
N GLU A 33 -4.00 5.44 9.03
CA GLU A 33 -2.66 5.23 9.59
C GLU A 33 -2.41 3.74 9.84
N VAL A 34 -3.34 3.05 10.50
CA VAL A 34 -3.20 1.60 10.79
C VAL A 34 -3.14 0.79 9.50
N TYR A 35 -4.06 1.04 8.56
CA TYR A 35 -4.15 0.30 7.29
C TYR A 35 -2.90 0.46 6.41
N ASN A 36 -2.27 1.63 6.45
CA ASN A 36 -1.09 1.96 5.65
C ASN A 36 0.24 1.71 6.38
N SER A 37 0.23 1.51 7.71
CA SER A 37 1.45 1.42 8.55
C SER A 37 2.48 0.35 8.12
N SER A 38 2.01 -0.73 7.50
CA SER A 38 2.84 -1.85 7.05
C SER A 38 3.14 -1.84 5.54
N ARG A 39 2.65 -0.83 4.81
CA ARG A 39 2.84 -0.68 3.37
C ARG A 39 3.97 0.32 3.08
N PRO A 40 4.84 0.05 2.10
CA PRO A 40 5.82 1.02 1.66
C PRO A 40 5.18 2.09 0.78
N LEU A 41 5.86 3.23 0.65
CA LEU A 41 5.51 4.36 -0.22
C LEU A 41 4.17 5.06 0.09
N THR A 42 3.58 4.80 1.25
CA THR A 42 2.37 5.51 1.68
C THR A 42 2.69 6.92 2.18
N CYS A 43 1.74 7.83 2.04
CA CYS A 43 1.86 9.18 2.58
C CYS A 43 1.50 9.22 4.06
N VAL A 44 2.28 9.92 4.88
CA VAL A 44 1.88 10.24 6.25
C VAL A 44 0.87 11.38 6.20
N ARG A 45 -0.37 11.12 6.63
CA ARG A 45 -1.46 12.11 6.64
C ARG A 45 -1.86 12.41 8.08
N SER A 46 -1.45 13.57 8.58
CA SER A 46 -1.81 14.01 9.93
C SER A 46 -3.32 14.26 10.07
N HIS A 47 -3.83 14.27 11.30
CA HIS A 47 -5.20 14.72 11.58
C HIS A 47 -5.50 16.13 11.03
N GLU A 48 -4.50 17.03 10.99
CA GLU A 48 -4.66 18.32 10.34
C GLU A 48 -4.81 18.22 8.82
N TYR A 49 -4.03 17.34 8.17
CA TYR A 49 -4.20 17.04 6.75
C TYR A 49 -5.65 16.63 6.48
N TRP A 50 -6.17 15.67 7.25
CA TRP A 50 -7.55 15.17 7.12
C TRP A 50 -8.61 16.25 7.33
N ARG A 51 -8.43 17.16 8.29
CA ARG A 51 -9.34 18.31 8.50
C ARG A 51 -9.33 19.29 7.33
N ARG A 52 -8.16 19.56 6.76
CA ARG A 52 -7.99 20.51 5.64
C ARG A 52 -8.37 19.88 4.29
N HIS A 53 -8.41 18.57 4.23
CA HIS A 53 -8.66 17.79 3.03
C HIS A 53 -9.89 18.24 2.24
N PHE A 54 -10.99 18.45 2.94
CA PHE A 54 -12.27 18.84 2.34
C PHE A 54 -12.27 20.25 1.72
N TRP A 55 -11.25 21.08 1.97
CA TRP A 55 -11.16 22.44 1.43
C TRP A 55 -10.56 22.48 0.02
N TRP A 56 -9.84 21.44 -0.40
CA TRP A 56 -9.11 21.44 -1.68
C TRP A 56 -9.49 20.32 -2.64
N ILE A 57 -10.19 19.27 -2.20
CA ILE A 57 -10.60 18.21 -3.13
C ILE A 57 -11.76 18.69 -4.01
N ARG A 58 -11.55 18.62 -5.32
CA ARG A 58 -12.56 18.96 -6.34
C ARG A 58 -13.25 17.74 -6.97
N ARG A 59 -12.72 16.53 -6.74
CA ARG A 59 -13.16 15.28 -7.39
C ARG A 59 -13.96 14.36 -6.47
N GLU A 60 -14.24 14.78 -5.25
CA GLU A 60 -15.03 14.03 -4.28
C GLU A 60 -16.35 14.69 -4.02
N THR A 61 -17.36 13.85 -3.88
CA THR A 61 -18.66 14.26 -3.39
C THR A 61 -18.83 13.58 -2.04
N GLU A 62 -19.18 14.33 -0.98
CA GLU A 62 -19.30 13.78 0.37
C GLU A 62 -20.32 12.63 0.44
N ASP A 63 -21.29 12.59 -0.48
CA ASP A 63 -22.25 11.48 -0.62
C ASP A 63 -21.62 10.14 -1.07
N GLY A 64 -20.39 10.17 -1.58
CA GLY A 64 -19.57 9.01 -1.95
C GLY A 64 -18.65 8.52 -0.82
N PHE A 65 -18.73 9.12 0.37
CA PHE A 65 -17.93 8.76 1.53
C PHE A 65 -18.79 7.96 2.53
N TYR A 66 -18.39 6.71 2.75
CA TYR A 66 -19.05 5.82 3.71
C TYR A 66 -18.08 5.32 4.77
N VAL A 67 -18.64 5.00 5.94
CA VAL A 67 -17.98 4.35 7.06
C VAL A 67 -18.72 3.05 7.39
N ALA A 68 -17.96 2.06 7.87
CA ALA A 68 -18.49 0.79 8.36
C ALA A 68 -18.32 0.72 9.87
N GLU A 69 -19.42 0.46 10.55
CA GLU A 69 -19.50 0.25 11.99
C GLU A 69 -19.62 -1.23 12.32
N HIS A 70 -18.92 -1.64 13.38
CA HIS A 70 -19.04 -2.95 13.99
C HIS A 70 -18.93 -2.79 15.51
N ASN A 71 -19.94 -3.27 16.25
CA ASN A 71 -20.04 -3.11 17.71
C ASN A 71 -19.83 -1.66 18.16
N ASP A 72 -20.59 -0.71 17.58
CA ASP A 72 -20.56 0.73 17.88
C ASP A 72 -19.21 1.43 17.65
N ARG A 73 -18.32 0.82 16.87
CA ARG A 73 -17.03 1.40 16.48
C ARG A 73 -16.91 1.47 14.96
N ILE A 74 -16.38 2.58 14.47
CA ILE A 74 -15.94 2.71 13.08
C ILE A 74 -14.70 1.85 12.86
N VAL A 75 -14.79 0.89 11.95
CA VAL A 75 -13.73 -0.09 11.67
C VAL A 75 -13.27 -0.08 10.22
N GLY A 76 -13.95 0.67 9.35
CA GLY A 76 -13.52 0.87 7.98
C GLY A 76 -14.18 2.07 7.32
N TYR A 77 -13.64 2.48 6.19
CA TYR A 77 -14.17 3.56 5.38
C TYR A 77 -13.87 3.34 3.90
N ILE A 78 -14.67 3.94 3.04
CA ILE A 78 -14.45 3.99 1.59
C ILE A 78 -14.79 5.36 1.06
N ARG A 79 -14.01 5.80 0.08
CA ARG A 79 -14.16 7.09 -0.59
C ARG A 79 -14.29 6.86 -2.07
N ASN A 80 -15.38 7.38 -2.62
CA ASN A 80 -15.72 7.22 -4.01
C ASN A 80 -15.77 8.58 -4.72
N GLY A 81 -15.21 8.61 -5.92
CA GLY A 81 -15.41 9.69 -6.87
C GLY A 81 -16.71 9.50 -7.66
N PRO A 82 -16.89 10.23 -8.77
CA PRO A 82 -18.05 10.07 -9.64
C PRO A 82 -18.21 8.64 -10.16
N SER A 83 -17.12 8.04 -10.68
CA SER A 83 -17.11 6.74 -11.36
C SER A 83 -15.97 5.82 -10.92
N ALA A 84 -15.42 6.02 -9.71
CA ALA A 84 -14.30 5.24 -9.21
C ALA A 84 -14.28 5.14 -7.69
N THR A 85 -13.73 4.04 -7.16
CA THR A 85 -13.29 3.98 -5.77
C THR A 85 -11.90 4.59 -5.67
N LEU A 86 -11.79 5.67 -4.90
CA LEU A 86 -10.58 6.47 -4.75
C LEU A 86 -9.71 5.97 -3.60
N GLU A 87 -10.33 5.49 -2.53
CA GLU A 87 -9.61 4.98 -1.37
C GLU A 87 -10.49 4.05 -0.53
N ILE A 88 -9.88 3.03 0.06
CA ILE A 88 -10.51 2.13 1.04
C ILE A 88 -9.52 1.81 2.15
N GLY A 89 -9.98 1.81 3.39
CA GLY A 89 -9.19 1.42 4.55
C GLY A 89 -10.04 0.75 5.62
N TYR A 90 -9.47 -0.19 6.34
CA TYR A 90 -10.14 -0.92 7.42
C TYR A 90 -9.13 -1.39 8.47
N LEU A 91 -9.59 -1.63 9.69
CA LEU A 91 -8.77 -2.17 10.77
C LEU A 91 -8.46 -3.66 10.55
N PRO A 92 -7.34 -4.17 11.10
CA PRO A 92 -7.05 -5.61 11.10
C PRO A 92 -8.22 -6.42 11.66
N GLU A 93 -8.44 -7.63 11.13
CA GLU A 93 -9.54 -8.53 11.50
C GLU A 93 -10.95 -8.04 11.12
N HIS A 94 -11.04 -6.90 10.41
CA HIS A 94 -12.27 -6.33 9.89
C HIS A 94 -12.32 -6.32 8.35
N GLU A 95 -11.76 -7.33 7.69
CA GLU A 95 -11.81 -7.50 6.23
C GLU A 95 -13.26 -7.53 5.70
N GLY A 96 -14.20 -8.01 6.53
CA GLY A 96 -15.64 -7.97 6.23
C GLY A 96 -16.20 -6.54 6.05
N ALA A 97 -15.60 -5.55 6.71
CA ALA A 97 -15.96 -4.14 6.51
C ALA A 97 -15.73 -3.71 5.07
N ALA A 98 -14.61 -4.13 4.46
CA ALA A 98 -14.26 -3.79 3.09
C ALA A 98 -15.33 -4.28 2.10
N VAL A 99 -15.83 -5.50 2.29
CA VAL A 99 -16.90 -6.08 1.47
C VAL A 99 -18.20 -5.29 1.62
N ALA A 100 -18.59 -4.96 2.85
CA ALA A 100 -19.80 -4.18 3.12
C ALA A 100 -19.73 -2.77 2.51
N LEU A 101 -18.57 -2.12 2.61
CA LEU A 101 -18.30 -0.79 2.02
C LEU A 101 -18.34 -0.84 0.49
N PHE A 102 -17.79 -1.89 -0.09
CA PHE A 102 -17.77 -2.06 -1.54
C PHE A 102 -19.15 -2.39 -2.11
N GLU A 103 -19.97 -3.18 -1.39
CA GLU A 103 -21.39 -3.37 -1.68
C GLU A 103 -22.16 -2.03 -1.70
N ALA A 104 -21.95 -1.17 -0.69
CA ALA A 104 -22.55 0.16 -0.65
C ALA A 104 -22.10 1.02 -1.84
N THR A 105 -20.85 0.86 -2.29
CA THR A 105 -20.32 1.51 -3.49
C THR A 105 -21.05 1.03 -4.74
N MET A 106 -21.26 -0.28 -4.92
CA MET A 106 -22.01 -0.78 -6.10
C MET A 106 -23.42 -0.22 -6.16
N ARG A 107 -24.14 -0.20 -5.03
CA ARG A 107 -25.48 0.40 -4.93
C ARG A 107 -25.48 1.88 -5.29
N LEU A 108 -24.49 2.64 -4.81
CA LEU A 108 -24.33 4.05 -5.16
C LEU A 108 -24.13 4.23 -6.66
N MET A 109 -23.25 3.43 -7.26
CA MET A 109 -22.89 3.53 -8.68
C MET A 109 -24.05 3.11 -9.59
N ALA A 110 -24.80 2.08 -9.21
CA ALA A 110 -26.04 1.68 -9.87
C ALA A 110 -27.09 2.79 -9.81
N LYS A 111 -27.28 3.42 -8.63
CA LYS A 111 -28.17 4.58 -8.47
C LYS A 111 -27.77 5.77 -9.35
N ARG A 112 -26.46 5.97 -9.53
CA ARG A 112 -25.89 6.99 -10.44
C ARG A 112 -25.94 6.58 -11.92
N ARG A 113 -26.44 5.39 -12.25
CA ARG A 113 -26.51 4.82 -13.61
C ARG A 113 -25.14 4.67 -14.27
N HIS A 114 -24.11 4.38 -13.48
CA HIS A 114 -22.82 3.96 -14.02
C HIS A 114 -22.88 2.47 -14.37
N GLU A 115 -22.46 2.12 -15.57
CA GLU A 115 -22.35 0.71 -16.01
C GLU A 115 -21.00 0.11 -15.59
N GLN A 116 -19.99 0.95 -15.42
CA GLN A 116 -18.64 0.57 -15.07
C GLN A 116 -18.02 1.53 -14.06
N ILE A 117 -17.14 0.98 -13.23
CA ILE A 117 -16.27 1.77 -12.35
C ILE A 117 -14.83 1.28 -12.36
N THR A 118 -13.93 2.19 -12.00
CA THR A 118 -12.52 1.90 -11.72
C THR A 118 -12.33 1.71 -10.22
N VAL A 119 -11.57 0.69 -9.84
CA VAL A 119 -11.28 0.38 -8.43
C VAL A 119 -9.76 0.29 -8.30
N THR A 120 -9.17 1.19 -7.53
CA THR A 120 -7.74 1.17 -7.25
C THR A 120 -7.53 0.57 -5.86
N ILE A 121 -7.01 -0.66 -5.81
CA ILE A 121 -6.67 -1.36 -4.57
C ILE A 121 -5.33 -2.09 -4.73
N PRO A 122 -4.60 -2.32 -3.63
CA PRO A 122 -3.38 -3.14 -3.66
C PRO A 122 -3.71 -4.56 -4.11
N SER A 123 -2.85 -5.18 -4.92
CA SER A 123 -3.10 -6.54 -5.42
C SER A 123 -3.04 -7.63 -4.33
N ASP A 124 -2.48 -7.33 -3.16
CA ASP A 124 -2.49 -8.19 -1.97
C ASP A 124 -3.69 -7.95 -1.05
N ASP A 125 -4.62 -7.06 -1.42
CA ASP A 125 -5.83 -6.84 -0.65
C ASP A 125 -6.82 -8.02 -0.81
N PRO A 126 -7.38 -8.57 0.29
CA PRO A 126 -8.38 -9.64 0.23
C PRO A 126 -9.59 -9.34 -0.67
N LEU A 127 -9.96 -8.07 -0.82
CA LEU A 127 -11.08 -7.65 -1.66
C LEU A 127 -10.83 -7.93 -3.15
N VAL A 128 -9.57 -8.00 -3.61
CA VAL A 128 -9.21 -8.30 -5.01
C VAL A 128 -9.82 -9.63 -5.44
N LYS A 129 -9.67 -10.67 -4.61
CA LYS A 129 -10.19 -12.01 -4.91
C LYS A 129 -11.72 -11.99 -5.02
N ILE A 130 -12.37 -11.32 -4.07
CA ILE A 130 -13.84 -11.20 -4.03
C ILE A 130 -14.35 -10.46 -5.27
N ILE A 131 -13.69 -9.36 -5.65
CA ILE A 131 -14.04 -8.60 -6.85
C ILE A 131 -13.95 -9.48 -8.11
N LYS A 132 -12.83 -10.20 -8.29
CA LYS A 132 -12.62 -11.06 -9.47
C LYS A 132 -13.61 -12.24 -9.53
N GLU A 133 -14.02 -12.78 -8.39
CA GLU A 133 -14.97 -13.90 -8.33
C GLU A 133 -16.43 -13.48 -8.55
N ARG A 134 -16.78 -12.24 -8.22
CA ARG A 134 -18.18 -11.78 -8.18
C ARG A 134 -18.55 -10.84 -9.31
N PHE A 135 -17.58 -10.23 -9.97
CA PHE A 135 -17.81 -9.21 -10.99
C PHE A 135 -17.06 -9.51 -12.28
N GLN A 136 -17.57 -8.98 -13.39
CA GLN A 136 -16.80 -8.91 -14.62
C GLN A 136 -15.75 -7.78 -14.49
N THR A 137 -14.48 -8.17 -14.47
CA THR A 137 -13.34 -7.28 -14.25
C THR A 137 -12.36 -7.32 -15.41
N GLU A 138 -11.80 -6.17 -15.74
CA GLU A 138 -10.56 -6.04 -16.50
C GLU A 138 -9.51 -5.51 -15.52
N GLU A 139 -8.30 -6.06 -15.57
CA GLU A 139 -7.23 -5.74 -14.64
C GLU A 139 -6.08 -5.09 -15.40
N GLU A 140 -5.61 -3.98 -14.85
CA GLU A 140 -4.40 -3.29 -15.31
C GLU A 140 -3.54 -2.99 -14.09
N ILE A 141 -2.24 -3.29 -14.18
CA ILE A 141 -1.26 -2.99 -13.15
C ILE A 141 -0.46 -1.77 -13.62
N TYR A 142 -0.44 -0.70 -12.82
CA TYR A 142 0.19 0.55 -13.18
C TYR A 142 1.41 0.86 -12.31
N GLU A 143 2.47 1.37 -12.93
CA GLU A 143 3.55 2.09 -12.24
C GLU A 143 3.16 3.58 -12.13
N THR A 144 2.44 3.94 -11.07
CA THR A 144 1.87 5.32 -10.94
C THR A 144 2.78 6.31 -10.22
N THR A 145 3.71 5.82 -9.40
CA THR A 145 4.52 6.68 -8.52
C THR A 145 5.94 6.80 -9.04
N LEU A 146 6.37 8.04 -9.30
CA LEU A 146 7.75 8.34 -9.66
C LEU A 146 8.56 8.67 -8.40
N VAL A 147 9.54 7.83 -8.09
CA VAL A 147 10.46 8.04 -6.96
C VAL A 147 11.82 8.44 -7.48
N ARG A 148 12.42 9.45 -6.84
CA ARG A 148 13.81 9.85 -7.10
C ARG A 148 14.69 9.55 -5.90
N LEU A 149 15.74 8.77 -6.14
CA LEU A 149 16.81 8.55 -5.17
C LEU A 149 17.65 9.83 -5.06
N ILE A 150 17.74 10.37 -3.84
CA ILE A 150 18.51 11.59 -3.53
C ILE A 150 19.82 11.25 -2.78
N ASN A 151 19.78 10.25 -1.90
CA ASN A 151 20.93 9.86 -1.09
C ASN A 151 20.85 8.36 -0.75
N LEU A 152 21.62 7.55 -1.47
CA LEU A 152 21.64 6.10 -1.28
C LEU A 152 22.16 5.68 0.11
N PRO A 153 23.29 6.18 0.62
CA PRO A 153 23.75 5.81 1.96
C PRO A 153 22.71 6.04 3.07
N GLN A 154 22.03 7.19 3.05
CA GLN A 154 20.99 7.50 4.05
C GLN A 154 19.75 6.62 3.90
N LEU A 155 19.37 6.28 2.66
CA LEU A 155 18.29 5.32 2.41
C LEU A 155 18.68 3.93 2.93
N LEU A 156 19.88 3.43 2.61
CA LEU A 156 20.38 2.14 3.08
C LEU A 156 20.45 2.09 4.62
N LYS A 157 20.83 3.19 5.29
CA LYS A 157 20.84 3.28 6.75
C LYS A 157 19.44 3.17 7.37
N LYS A 158 18.42 3.71 6.71
CA LYS A 158 17.02 3.55 7.14
C LYS A 158 16.52 2.14 6.86
N LEU A 159 16.81 1.61 5.67
CA LEU A 159 16.45 0.25 5.29
C LEU A 159 17.11 -0.78 6.20
N SER A 160 18.38 -0.64 6.54
CA SER A 160 19.11 -1.62 7.35
C SER A 160 18.44 -1.86 8.72
N ARG A 161 17.84 -0.81 9.31
CA ARG A 161 17.04 -0.94 10.53
C ARG A 161 15.80 -1.80 10.33
N HIS A 162 15.03 -1.52 9.28
CA HIS A 162 13.85 -2.31 8.94
C HIS A 162 14.21 -3.75 8.59
N MET A 163 15.23 -3.95 7.74
CA MET A 163 15.70 -5.26 7.34
C MET A 163 16.17 -6.09 8.54
N SER A 164 16.86 -5.46 9.52
CA SER A 164 17.30 -6.18 10.72
C SER A 164 16.12 -6.73 11.53
N LEU A 165 15.04 -5.95 11.67
CA LEU A 165 13.83 -6.39 12.36
C LEU A 165 13.18 -7.56 11.61
N LYS A 166 12.98 -7.43 10.29
CA LYS A 166 12.35 -8.48 9.48
C LYS A 166 13.15 -9.77 9.41
N LEU A 167 14.47 -9.68 9.30
CA LEU A 167 15.34 -10.85 9.33
C LEU A 167 15.34 -11.53 10.70
N ALA A 168 15.22 -10.77 11.80
CA ALA A 168 15.09 -11.33 13.14
C ALA A 168 13.75 -12.06 13.33
N GLU A 169 12.63 -11.44 12.93
CA GLU A 169 11.28 -12.05 12.96
C GLU A 169 11.25 -13.38 12.19
N ARG A 170 11.99 -13.46 11.07
CA ARG A 170 12.05 -14.65 10.20
C ARG A 170 13.21 -15.59 10.54
N GLY A 171 13.98 -15.32 11.61
CA GLY A 171 15.02 -16.21 12.11
C GLY A 171 16.21 -16.42 11.15
N TYR A 172 16.54 -15.44 10.31
CA TYR A 172 17.61 -15.55 9.32
C TYR A 172 19.01 -15.62 9.98
N LYS A 173 19.88 -16.49 9.46
CA LYS A 173 21.23 -16.77 10.01
C LYS A 173 22.37 -16.66 8.98
N GLY A 174 22.08 -16.23 7.76
CA GLY A 174 23.09 -16.10 6.71
C GLY A 174 23.89 -14.81 6.82
N GLU A 175 24.90 -14.66 5.96
CA GLU A 175 25.78 -13.50 5.92
C GLU A 175 26.04 -13.07 4.48
N VAL A 176 25.95 -11.79 4.15
CA VAL A 176 26.30 -11.31 2.80
C VAL A 176 26.80 -9.89 2.86
N LYS A 177 27.70 -9.53 1.95
CA LYS A 177 28.16 -8.16 1.72
C LYS A 177 27.69 -7.75 0.33
N LEU A 178 26.91 -6.68 0.27
CA LEU A 178 26.32 -6.16 -0.96
C LEU A 178 26.80 -4.73 -1.18
N GLY A 179 27.37 -4.47 -2.35
CA GLY A 179 27.65 -3.14 -2.86
C GLY A 179 26.60 -2.71 -3.87
N PHE A 180 26.28 -1.42 -3.92
CA PHE A 180 25.33 -0.85 -4.87
C PHE A 180 25.97 0.29 -5.65
N ARG A 181 25.80 0.28 -6.98
CA ARG A 181 25.98 1.45 -7.85
C ARG A 181 24.68 1.73 -8.57
N ILE A 182 24.05 2.86 -8.27
CA ILE A 182 22.71 3.22 -8.75
C ILE A 182 22.75 4.62 -9.34
N GLY A 183 22.86 4.69 -10.67
CA GLY A 183 23.17 5.94 -11.36
C GLY A 183 24.49 6.53 -10.84
N GLY A 184 24.45 7.74 -10.29
CA GLY A 184 25.61 8.41 -9.68
C GLY A 184 25.79 8.16 -8.17
N HIS A 185 25.02 7.25 -7.57
CA HIS A 185 25.09 6.96 -6.14
C HIS A 185 25.77 5.62 -5.87
N GLU A 186 26.52 5.56 -4.77
CA GLU A 186 27.13 4.32 -4.27
C GLU A 186 26.81 4.11 -2.79
N GLY A 187 26.92 2.86 -2.33
CA GLY A 187 26.70 2.47 -0.94
C GLY A 187 26.76 0.96 -0.77
N GLY A 188 26.54 0.48 0.45
CA GLY A 188 26.57 -0.96 0.71
C GLY A 188 25.78 -1.40 1.93
N LEU A 189 25.56 -2.71 2.01
CA LEU A 189 24.97 -3.40 3.14
C LEU A 189 25.87 -4.58 3.54
N ILE A 190 26.09 -4.75 4.84
CA ILE A 190 26.64 -5.97 5.43
C ILE A 190 25.52 -6.61 6.24
N VAL A 191 25.20 -7.86 5.93
CA VAL A 191 24.23 -8.68 6.65
C VAL A 191 25.00 -9.76 7.39
N GLU A 192 24.78 -9.87 8.69
CA GLU A 192 25.39 -10.87 9.58
C GLU A 192 24.29 -11.45 10.48
N GLY A 193 23.78 -12.62 10.10
CA GLY A 193 22.54 -13.16 10.68
C GLY A 193 21.39 -12.16 10.49
N CYS A 194 20.73 -11.79 11.59
CA CYS A 194 19.64 -10.81 11.57
C CYS A 194 20.09 -9.34 11.63
N ARG A 195 21.41 -9.05 11.71
CA ARG A 195 21.90 -7.68 11.78
C ARG A 195 22.28 -7.18 10.41
N VAL A 196 21.77 -6.00 10.05
CA VAL A 196 22.11 -5.32 8.80
C VAL A 196 22.77 -3.98 9.11
N LYS A 197 23.97 -3.78 8.59
CA LYS A 197 24.73 -2.53 8.69
C LYS A 197 24.83 -1.88 7.32
N ALA A 198 24.46 -0.60 7.23
CA ALA A 198 24.67 0.20 6.03
C ALA A 198 26.08 0.79 6.00
N LEU A 199 26.61 0.94 4.79
CA LEU A 199 27.90 1.55 4.48
C LEU A 199 27.70 2.70 3.49
N ASP A 200 28.53 3.74 3.60
CA ASP A 200 28.53 4.86 2.66
C ASP A 200 29.18 4.52 1.30
N HIS A 201 29.91 3.40 1.24
CA HIS A 201 30.58 2.89 0.05
C HIS A 201 30.34 1.37 -0.11
N PRO A 202 30.47 0.82 -1.32
CA PRO A 202 30.46 -0.62 -1.54
C PRO A 202 31.55 -1.33 -0.70
N PRO A 203 31.26 -2.47 -0.05
CA PRO A 203 32.27 -3.28 0.62
C PRO A 203 33.25 -3.89 -0.41
N GLU A 204 34.54 -3.92 -0.10
CA GLU A 204 35.62 -4.36 -1.01
C GLU A 204 35.42 -5.80 -1.54
N ASP A 205 35.05 -6.73 -0.66
CA ASP A 205 34.81 -8.15 -0.99
C ASP A 205 33.32 -8.49 -1.14
N GLY A 206 32.48 -7.50 -1.42
CA GLY A 206 31.05 -7.70 -1.60
C GLY A 206 30.64 -7.97 -3.03
N GLU A 207 29.49 -8.61 -3.18
CA GLU A 207 28.80 -8.68 -4.46
C GLU A 207 28.38 -7.27 -4.87
N LEU A 208 28.82 -6.80 -6.04
CA LEU A 208 28.49 -5.48 -6.54
C LEU A 208 27.28 -5.53 -7.47
N ILE A 209 26.19 -4.87 -7.06
CA ILE A 209 24.96 -4.76 -7.82
C ILE A 209 24.95 -3.41 -8.54
N GLN A 210 24.99 -3.45 -9.87
CA GLN A 210 24.87 -2.26 -10.72
C GLN A 210 23.48 -2.21 -11.33
N THR A 211 22.72 -1.14 -11.06
CA THR A 211 21.33 -1.04 -11.52
C THR A 211 20.87 0.41 -11.66
N ASN A 212 19.64 0.60 -12.13
CA ASN A 212 18.98 1.91 -12.16
C ASN A 212 18.07 2.10 -10.94
N GLN A 213 17.57 3.32 -10.75
CA GLN A 213 16.73 3.65 -9.59
C GLN A 213 15.41 2.89 -9.57
N SER A 214 14.78 2.68 -10.74
CA SER A 214 13.49 1.98 -10.84
C SER A 214 13.62 0.54 -10.34
N GLU A 215 14.60 -0.19 -10.86
CA GLU A 215 14.82 -1.58 -10.49
C GLU A 215 15.22 -1.73 -9.01
N PHE A 216 16.03 -0.82 -8.48
CA PHE A 216 16.33 -0.80 -7.04
C PHE A 216 15.07 -0.55 -6.18
N MET A 217 14.17 0.34 -6.62
CA MET A 217 12.92 0.56 -5.88
C MET A 217 12.02 -0.68 -5.92
N LYS A 218 11.94 -1.39 -7.05
CA LYS A 218 11.21 -2.67 -7.15
C LYS A 218 11.75 -3.70 -6.16
N LEU A 219 13.07 -3.78 -6.02
CA LEU A 219 13.75 -4.70 -5.10
C LEU A 219 13.38 -4.48 -3.62
N ILE A 220 13.16 -3.22 -3.18
CA ILE A 220 13.00 -2.88 -1.75
C ILE A 220 11.55 -2.63 -1.32
N THR A 221 10.59 -2.61 -2.26
CA THR A 221 9.20 -2.19 -1.98
C THR A 221 8.19 -3.32 -2.00
N ASN A 222 8.57 -4.56 -2.31
CA ASN A 222 7.62 -5.66 -2.47
C ASN A 222 6.46 -5.32 -3.44
N CYS A 223 6.75 -4.58 -4.51
CA CYS A 223 5.76 -4.25 -5.53
C CYS A 223 5.45 -5.44 -6.43
N ASP A 224 4.43 -5.31 -7.28
CA ASP A 224 4.03 -6.35 -8.25
C ASP A 224 5.03 -6.61 -9.39
N PHE A 225 6.02 -5.73 -9.53
CA PHE A 225 7.00 -5.80 -10.60
C PHE A 225 8.29 -6.46 -10.12
N GLU A 226 8.67 -7.56 -10.77
CA GLU A 226 9.93 -8.23 -10.49
C GLU A 226 11.12 -7.40 -10.99
N PRO A 227 12.13 -7.13 -10.14
CA PRO A 227 13.30 -6.37 -10.53
C PRO A 227 14.13 -7.14 -11.57
N GLN A 228 14.49 -6.46 -12.66
CA GLN A 228 15.36 -6.96 -13.70
C GLN A 228 16.83 -6.62 -13.37
N ILE A 229 17.37 -7.27 -12.34
CA ILE A 229 18.72 -7.03 -11.81
C ILE A 229 19.51 -8.35 -11.79
N GLU A 230 20.77 -8.30 -12.21
CA GLU A 230 21.71 -9.39 -11.98
C GLU A 230 22.16 -9.37 -10.51
N ILE A 231 21.67 -10.33 -9.74
CA ILE A 231 21.92 -10.45 -8.31
C ILE A 231 21.92 -11.94 -7.92
N SER A 232 22.75 -12.32 -6.95
CA SER A 232 22.81 -13.69 -6.46
C SER A 232 21.52 -14.11 -5.78
N GLN A 233 21.22 -15.41 -5.84
CA GLN A 233 20.03 -15.98 -5.18
C GLN A 233 20.01 -15.70 -3.68
N ARG A 234 21.18 -15.68 -3.04
CA ARG A 234 21.34 -15.40 -1.60
C ARG A 234 20.95 -13.96 -1.27
N ALA A 235 21.39 -13.00 -2.09
CA ALA A 235 21.06 -11.61 -1.91
C ALA A 235 19.58 -11.33 -2.20
N LEU A 236 19.02 -11.96 -3.25
CA LEU A 236 17.58 -11.89 -3.54
C LEU A 236 16.73 -12.46 -2.39
N GLU A 237 17.14 -13.57 -1.79
CA GLU A 237 16.47 -14.16 -0.63
C GLU A 237 16.41 -13.17 0.55
N ILE A 238 17.51 -12.46 0.84
CA ILE A 238 17.52 -11.46 1.91
C ILE A 238 16.53 -10.34 1.64
N PHE A 239 16.47 -9.81 0.41
CA PHE A 239 15.50 -8.78 0.07
C PHE A 239 14.07 -9.30 0.21
N LYS A 240 13.77 -10.51 -0.28
CA LYS A 240 12.45 -11.14 -0.10
C LYS A 240 12.10 -11.36 1.39
N LEU A 241 13.07 -11.75 2.21
CA LEU A 241 12.89 -11.92 3.65
C LEU A 241 12.75 -10.59 4.39
N ALA A 242 13.38 -9.53 3.90
CA ALA A 242 13.35 -8.22 4.53
C ALA A 242 12.28 -7.28 3.97
N SER A 243 11.59 -7.69 2.91
CA SER A 243 10.51 -6.94 2.27
C SER A 243 9.35 -6.64 3.23
N PRO A 244 8.69 -5.47 3.07
CA PRO A 244 7.44 -5.17 3.74
C PRO A 244 6.39 -6.27 3.50
N ASP A 245 5.57 -6.58 4.52
CA ASP A 245 4.62 -7.68 4.43
C ASP A 245 3.45 -7.37 3.46
N ARG A 246 3.20 -6.09 3.22
CA ARG A 246 2.10 -5.59 2.39
C ARG A 246 2.65 -4.81 1.20
N LYS A 247 1.95 -4.91 0.07
CA LYS A 247 2.33 -4.24 -1.18
C LYS A 247 2.16 -2.72 -1.10
N PRO A 248 2.93 -1.93 -1.87
CA PRO A 248 2.79 -0.49 -1.88
C PRO A 248 1.40 -0.07 -2.37
N ILE A 249 0.95 1.09 -1.90
CA ILE A 249 -0.20 1.77 -2.47
C ILE A 249 0.03 3.27 -2.52
N PHE A 250 -0.36 3.85 -3.65
CA PHE A 250 -0.48 5.28 -3.82
C PHE A 250 -1.92 5.58 -4.22
N TRP A 251 -2.64 6.32 -3.37
CA TRP A 251 -4.04 6.59 -3.64
C TRP A 251 -4.16 7.69 -4.70
N PRO A 252 -5.10 7.59 -5.66
CA PRO A 252 -5.32 8.63 -6.66
C PRO A 252 -5.49 10.05 -6.10
N ILE A 253 -5.94 10.16 -4.85
CA ILE A 253 -6.15 11.42 -4.14
C ILE A 253 -4.86 12.07 -3.62
N ASP A 254 -3.75 11.33 -3.60
CA ASP A 254 -2.43 11.85 -3.22
C ASP A 254 -1.73 12.58 -4.38
N VAL A 255 -2.29 12.50 -5.59
CA VAL A 255 -1.83 13.28 -6.76
C VAL A 255 -2.53 14.64 -6.75
N VAL A 256 -1.79 15.70 -6.42
CA VAL A 256 -2.20 17.10 -6.63
C VAL A 256 -1.83 17.53 -8.04
#